data_AF-A0A7Y0X4J6-F1
#
_entry.id   AF-A0A7Y0X4J6-F1
#
_cell.length_a   1.000
_cell.length_b   1.000
_cell.length_c   1.000
_cell.angle_alpha   90.00
_cell.angle_beta   90.00
_cell.angle_gamma   90.00
#
_symmetry.space_group_name_H-M   'P 1'
#
loop_
_entity.id
_entity.type
_entity.pdbx_description
1 polymer ?
#
loop_
_entity_poly.entity_id
_entity_poly.type
_entity_poly.pdbx_seq_one_letter_code
_entity_poly.pdbx_strand_id
1 'polypeptide(L)'
;TMDKPFLNAYSRLLVRTCHKRGAFAMGGMAAFIPAKDPKENQKVLDKIQTDKSLEANNGHDGTWVAHPGLADTAMEVFSAVLGERT
;
A
#
# COMPACT_ATOMS: atom_id res chain seq x y z
N THR A 1 11.24 7.51 -4.33
CA THR A 1 10.24 6.43 -4.26
C THR A 1 10.63 5.45 -3.17
N MET A 2 9.67 4.72 -2.61
CA MET A 2 9.88 3.88 -1.41
C MET A 2 10.76 2.63 -1.65
N ASP A 3 11.06 2.32 -2.91
CA ASP A 3 11.98 1.27 -3.35
C ASP A 3 13.46 1.63 -3.17
N LYS A 4 13.80 2.90 -2.91
CA LYS A 4 15.20 3.29 -2.65
C LYS A 4 15.74 2.60 -1.40
N PRO A 5 17.03 2.19 -1.37
CA PRO A 5 17.54 1.30 -0.33
C PRO A 5 17.27 1.77 1.11
N PHE A 6 17.49 3.06 1.40
CA PHE A 6 17.29 3.59 2.75
C PHE A 6 15.82 3.62 3.18
N LEU A 7 14.89 3.91 2.26
CA LEU A 7 13.45 3.95 2.54
C LEU A 7 12.87 2.54 2.66
N ASN A 8 13.35 1.60 1.83
CA ASN A 8 12.98 0.20 1.96
C ASN A 8 13.46 -0.37 3.32
N ALA A 9 14.69 -0.04 3.72
CA ALA A 9 15.23 -0.43 5.03
C ALA A 9 14.41 0.17 6.19
N TYR A 10 14.04 1.45 6.10
CA TYR A 10 13.12 2.10 7.05
C TYR A 10 11.79 1.34 7.16
N SER A 11 11.14 1.09 6.03
CA SER A 11 9.83 0.44 5.97
C SER A 11 9.85 -0.96 6.61
N ARG A 12 10.86 -1.78 6.29
CA ARG A 12 11.03 -3.12 6.88
C ARG A 12 11.37 -3.07 8.36
N LEU A 13 12.13 -2.06 8.81
CA LEU A 13 12.44 -1.86 10.23
C LEU A 13 11.17 -1.49 11.01
N LEU A 14 10.33 -0.61 10.47
CA LEU A 14 9.05 -0.23 11.08
C LEU A 14 8.15 -1.46 11.27
N VAL A 15 7.91 -2.23 10.21
CA VAL A 15 7.10 -3.47 10.27
C VAL A 15 7.61 -4.41 11.36
N ARG A 16 8.91 -4.73 11.33
CA ARG A 16 9.54 -5.61 12.33
C ARG A 16 9.37 -5.08 13.75
N THR A 17 9.46 -3.77 13.95
CA THR A 17 9.40 -3.15 15.28
C THR A 17 7.99 -3.17 15.84
N CYS A 18 6.99 -2.83 15.03
CA CYS A 18 5.57 -2.86 15.41
C CYS A 18 5.13 -4.29 15.75
N HIS A 19 5.38 -5.24 14.84
CA HIS A 19 4.94 -6.63 15.01
C HIS A 19 5.61 -7.32 16.20
N LYS A 20 6.88 -6.99 16.50
CA LYS A 20 7.56 -7.48 17.73
C LYS A 20 6.84 -7.07 19.02
N ARG A 21 6.00 -6.03 18.97
CA ARG A 21 5.25 -5.50 20.13
C ARG A 21 3.73 -5.71 20.02
N GLY A 22 3.26 -6.48 19.04
CA GLY A 22 1.82 -6.67 18.80
C GLY A 22 1.10 -5.39 18.37
N ALA A 23 1.82 -4.41 17.80
CA ALA A 23 1.25 -3.19 17.23
C ALA A 23 1.18 -3.29 15.71
N PHE A 24 0.24 -2.57 15.10
CA PHE A 24 0.11 -2.51 13.64
C PHE A 24 1.17 -1.59 13.01
N ALA A 25 1.57 -1.93 11.80
CA ALA A 25 2.48 -1.22 10.93
C ALA A 25 1.73 -0.71 9.70
N MET A 26 1.51 0.59 9.61
CA MET A 26 0.78 1.20 8.50
C MET A 26 1.70 1.60 7.35
N GLY A 27 1.26 1.32 6.12
CA GLY A 27 1.88 1.80 4.88
C GLY A 27 1.67 3.30 4.64
N GLY A 28 2.12 3.78 3.49
CA GLY A 28 2.07 5.19 3.12
C GLY A 28 0.77 5.61 2.41
N MET A 29 0.73 6.90 2.06
CA MET A 29 -0.39 7.53 1.35
C MET A 29 -0.27 7.37 -0.17
N ALA A 30 -1.36 6.97 -0.82
CA ALA A 30 -1.59 7.19 -2.25
C ALA A 30 -2.44 8.46 -2.43
N ALA A 31 -1.78 9.56 -2.79
CA ALA A 31 -2.39 10.89 -2.90
C ALA A 31 -2.98 11.21 -4.29
N PHE A 32 -3.30 10.19 -5.08
CA PHE A 32 -3.84 10.39 -6.42
C PHE A 32 -5.34 10.72 -6.38
N ILE A 33 -5.78 11.54 -7.34
CA ILE A 33 -7.20 11.77 -7.64
C ILE A 33 -7.49 11.03 -8.94
N PRO A 34 -8.48 10.12 -8.99
CA PRO A 34 -8.86 9.43 -10.22
C PRO A 34 -9.13 10.39 -11.38
N ALA A 35 -8.61 10.07 -12.56
CA ALA A 35 -8.78 10.89 -13.75
C ALA A 35 -10.08 10.52 -14.47
N LYS A 36 -10.70 11.49 -15.15
CA LYS A 36 -11.86 11.22 -16.02
C LYS A 36 -11.46 10.51 -17.31
N ASP A 37 -10.26 10.80 -17.82
CA ASP A 37 -9.74 10.12 -19.00
C ASP A 37 -9.37 8.67 -18.64
N PRO A 38 -9.91 7.66 -19.35
CA PRO A 38 -9.65 6.26 -19.02
C PRO A 38 -8.18 5.86 -19.07
N LYS A 39 -7.39 6.43 -19.99
CA LYS A 39 -5.97 6.06 -20.13
C LYS A 39 -5.14 6.63 -19.00
N GLU A 40 -5.37 7.88 -18.63
CA GLU A 40 -4.73 8.48 -17.46
C GLU A 40 -5.18 7.79 -16.16
N ASN A 41 -6.46 7.41 -16.06
CA ASN A 41 -6.95 6.69 -14.89
C ASN A 41 -6.30 5.32 -14.76
N GLN A 42 -6.09 4.60 -15.86
CA GLN A 42 -5.39 3.30 -15.83
C GLN A 42 -3.97 3.44 -15.29
N LYS A 43 -3.21 4.47 -15.70
CA LYS A 43 -1.86 4.73 -15.18
C LYS A 43 -1.86 4.96 -13.66
N VAL A 44 -2.87 5.68 -13.16
CA VAL A 44 -3.05 5.92 -11.72
C VAL A 44 -3.33 4.60 -11.00
N LEU A 45 -4.23 3.77 -11.53
CA LEU A 45 -4.55 2.46 -10.96
C LEU A 45 -3.35 1.53 -10.94
N ASP A 46 -2.60 1.41 -12.05
CA ASP A 46 -1.40 0.59 -12.15
C ASP A 46 -0.33 1.04 -11.13
N LYS A 47 -0.18 2.36 -10.96
CA LYS A 47 0.76 2.93 -10.00
C LYS A 47 0.38 2.61 -8.57
N ILE A 48 -0.90 2.74 -8.23
CA ILE A 48 -1.42 2.38 -6.90
C ILE A 48 -1.24 0.90 -6.65
N GLN A 49 -1.60 0.04 -7.61
CA GLN A 49 -1.45 -1.40 -7.48
C GLN A 49 0.01 -1.78 -7.20
N THR A 50 0.96 -1.19 -7.92
CA THR A 50 2.40 -1.40 -7.72
C THR A 50 2.85 -0.96 -6.33
N ASP A 51 2.51 0.26 -5.92
CA ASP A 51 2.98 0.83 -4.65
C ASP A 51 2.35 0.10 -3.45
N LYS A 52 1.06 -0.23 -3.51
CA LYS A 52 0.36 -0.96 -2.43
C LYS A 52 0.79 -2.41 -2.35
N SER A 53 1.15 -3.03 -3.48
CA SER A 53 1.70 -4.40 -3.47
C SER A 53 3.05 -4.43 -2.77
N LEU A 54 3.90 -3.41 -2.96
CA LEU A 54 5.17 -3.32 -2.24
C LEU A 54 4.95 -3.20 -0.72
N GLU A 55 3.99 -2.39 -0.29
CA GLU A 55 3.64 -2.24 1.13
C GLU A 55 3.11 -3.55 1.73
N ALA A 56 2.14 -4.18 1.08
CA ALA A 56 1.57 -5.45 1.52
C ALA A 56 2.63 -6.55 1.61
N ASN A 57 3.49 -6.68 0.59
CA ASN A 57 4.58 -7.67 0.58
C ASN A 57 5.67 -7.39 1.63
N ASN A 58 5.90 -6.12 2.00
CA ASN A 58 6.80 -5.77 3.10
C ASN A 58 6.20 -6.10 4.49
N GLY A 59 4.91 -6.42 4.56
CA GLY A 59 4.21 -6.81 5.79
C GLY A 59 3.49 -5.67 6.51
N HIS A 60 3.08 -4.61 5.82
CA HIS A 60 2.20 -3.62 6.44
C HIS A 60 0.80 -4.22 6.65
N ASP A 61 0.13 -3.79 7.72
CA ASP A 61 -1.20 -4.27 8.10
C ASP A 61 -2.32 -3.47 7.41
N GLY A 62 -1.99 -2.34 6.79
CA GLY A 62 -2.92 -1.52 6.04
C GLY A 62 -2.22 -0.38 5.33
N THR A 63 -2.99 0.42 4.60
CA THR A 63 -2.47 1.52 3.78
C THR A 63 -3.43 2.69 3.72
N TRP A 64 -2.96 3.85 3.22
CA TRP A 64 -3.76 5.06 3.09
C TRP A 64 -4.01 5.41 1.61
N VAL A 65 -5.23 5.85 1.33
CA VAL A 65 -5.67 6.44 0.06
C VAL A 65 -6.33 7.79 0.32
N ALA A 66 -6.14 8.75 -0.58
CA ALA A 66 -6.73 10.08 -0.43
C ALA A 66 -8.14 10.22 -1.02
N HIS A 67 -8.55 9.29 -1.89
CA HIS A 67 -9.82 9.37 -2.61
C HIS A 67 -10.61 8.07 -2.47
N PRO A 68 -11.94 8.12 -2.20
CA PRO A 68 -12.77 6.93 -2.02
C PRO A 68 -12.74 5.96 -3.21
N GLY A 69 -12.69 6.48 -4.44
CA GLY A 69 -12.58 5.68 -5.67
C GLY A 69 -11.29 4.85 -5.82
N LEU A 70 -10.37 4.94 -4.85
CA LEU A 70 -9.15 4.12 -4.79
C LEU A 70 -9.20 3.06 -3.68
N ALA A 71 -10.25 3.08 -2.85
CA ALA A 71 -10.37 2.18 -1.71
C ALA A 71 -10.44 0.73 -2.16
N ASP A 72 -11.30 0.40 -3.13
CA ASP A 72 -11.48 -0.97 -3.62
C ASP A 72 -10.18 -1.53 -4.20
N THR A 73 -9.47 -0.76 -5.02
CA THR A 73 -8.16 -1.17 -5.57
C THR A 73 -7.13 -1.44 -4.48
N ALA A 74 -7.06 -0.59 -3.44
CA ALA A 74 -6.15 -0.83 -2.32
C ALA A 74 -6.56 -2.06 -1.50
N MET A 75 -7.86 -2.27 -1.30
CA MET A 75 -8.42 -3.42 -0.58
C MET A 75 -8.12 -4.73 -1.30
N GLU A 76 -8.28 -4.78 -2.62
CA GLU A 76 -7.97 -5.97 -3.44
C GLU A 76 -6.50 -6.38 -3.28
N VAL A 77 -5.59 -5.41 -3.34
CA VAL A 77 -4.15 -5.67 -3.19
C VAL A 77 -3.82 -6.24 -1.81
N PHE A 78 -4.35 -5.65 -0.74
CA PHE A 78 -4.08 -6.14 0.62
C PHE A 78 -4.76 -7.48 0.89
N SER A 79 -5.98 -7.68 0.39
CA SER A 79 -6.70 -8.96 0.51
C SER A 79 -5.95 -10.11 -0.15
N ALA A 80 -5.31 -9.88 -1.30
CA ALA A 80 -4.55 -10.90 -2.01
C ALA A 80 -3.31 -11.39 -1.23
N VAL A 81 -2.71 -10.53 -0.40
CA VAL A 81 -1.49 -10.87 0.36
C VAL A 81 -1.83 -11.36 1.77
N LEU A 82 -2.79 -10.72 2.43
CA LEU A 82 -3.18 -11.07 3.79
C LEU A 82 -4.08 -12.31 3.85
N GLY A 83 -4.83 -12.59 2.78
CA GLY A 83 -5.81 -13.67 2.73
C GLY A 83 -6.93 -13.49 3.77
N GLU A 84 -7.68 -14.56 4.03
CA GLU A 84 -8.56 -14.62 5.19
C GLU A 84 -7.73 -14.89 6.46
N ARG A 85 -7.24 -13.83 7.09
CA ARG A 85 -6.76 -13.93 8.49
C ARG A 85 -7.95 -13.83 9.42
N THR A 86 -8.48 -15.00 9.82
CA THR A 86 -9.37 -15.17 10.98
C THR A 86 -8.63 -14.94 12.28
#